data_AF-A0A7H4N2P1-F1
#
_entry.id   AF-A0A7H4N2P1-F1
#
_cell.length_a   1.000
_cell.length_b   1.000
_cell.length_c   1.000
_cell.angle_alpha   90.00
_cell.angle_beta   90.00
_cell.angle_gamma   90.00
#
_symmetry.space_group_name_H-M   'P 1'
#
loop_
_entity.id
_entity.type
_entity.pdbx_description
1 polymer ?
#
loop_
_entity_poly.entity_id
_entity_poly.type
_entity_poly.pdbx_seq_one_letter_code
_entity_poly.pdbx_strand_id
1 'polypeptide(L)'
;MDNSQNRLDIAFELCIYIGPGWAKFGDITAMSTIGRIHSFESCGTVDGPGIRFITFFQGCLMRCLYCHNRDTWDTHGGKEITVEELMKEVVTYRHFMNASGGGVTASGGEAILQAEFVRDWFRACKKEGIHTCLDTNGFVRRYDPVIDELLEVTDLVMLDLKQMNDEIHQNLVGVSNHRTLEFARLPVKQKHQRLDPLRCGSGLVRR
;
A
#
# COMPACT_ATOMS: atom_id res chain seq x y z
N MET A 1 39.15 -47.54 -17.60
CA MET A 1 39.06 -46.37 -18.49
C MET A 1 37.63 -46.37 -18.98
N ASP A 2 36.74 -45.41 -18.77
CA ASP A 2 36.65 -44.06 -18.19
C ASP A 2 35.12 -43.75 -18.33
N ASN A 3 34.36 -43.40 -17.28
CA ASN A 3 33.88 -42.02 -16.98
C ASN A 3 32.93 -41.48 -18.10
N SER A 4 31.79 -40.84 -17.92
CA SER A 4 30.97 -40.36 -16.81
C SER A 4 29.78 -39.61 -17.44
N GLN A 5 28.71 -39.38 -16.65
CA GLN A 5 27.68 -38.33 -16.84
C GLN A 5 26.75 -38.43 -18.08
N ASN A 6 25.43 -38.28 -18.00
CA ASN A 6 24.68 -37.27 -17.27
C ASN A 6 23.22 -37.69 -16.99
N ARG A 7 22.71 -37.17 -15.87
CA ARG A 7 21.36 -37.29 -15.33
C ARG A 7 20.33 -36.63 -16.24
N LEU A 8 19.16 -37.26 -16.40
CA LEU A 8 17.95 -36.60 -16.89
C LEU A 8 16.99 -36.44 -15.71
N ASP A 9 16.72 -35.18 -15.38
CA ASP A 9 15.78 -34.73 -14.36
C ASP A 9 14.35 -35.10 -14.75
N ILE A 10 13.68 -35.89 -13.91
CA ILE A 10 12.25 -36.19 -14.01
C ILE A 10 11.53 -35.16 -13.15
N ALA A 11 11.02 -34.08 -13.75
CA ALA A 11 10.08 -33.17 -13.11
C ALA A 11 8.68 -33.81 -13.11
N PHE A 12 8.22 -34.25 -11.94
CA PHE A 12 6.83 -34.64 -11.71
C PHE A 12 5.97 -33.37 -11.57
N GLU A 13 5.21 -33.00 -12.60
CA GLU A 13 4.11 -32.03 -12.48
C GLU A 13 2.90 -32.72 -11.82
N LEU A 14 2.55 -32.30 -10.61
CA LEU A 14 1.31 -32.71 -9.95
C LEU A 14 0.20 -31.68 -10.29
N CYS A 15 -0.68 -32.00 -11.23
CA CYS A 15 -1.90 -31.22 -11.49
C CYS A 15 -3.05 -31.71 -10.61
N ILE A 16 -3.65 -30.83 -9.79
CA ILE A 16 -4.86 -31.10 -9.01
C ILE A 16 -6.05 -30.40 -9.67
N TYR A 17 -7.09 -31.16 -10.01
CA TYR A 17 -8.31 -30.66 -10.67
C TYR A 17 -9.26 -30.00 -9.64
N ILE A 18 -9.53 -28.71 -9.79
CA ILE A 18 -10.52 -27.97 -8.98
C ILE A 18 -11.45 -27.16 -9.91
N GLY A 19 -12.53 -27.81 -10.36
CA GLY A 19 -13.63 -27.14 -11.07
C GLY A 19 -13.37 -26.83 -12.56
N PRO A 20 -14.24 -26.07 -13.23
CA PRO A 20 -14.32 -26.02 -14.70
C PRO A 20 -13.24 -25.15 -15.37
N GLY A 21 -12.08 -24.96 -14.73
CA GLY A 21 -10.96 -24.19 -15.26
C GLY A 21 -9.62 -24.81 -14.89
N TRP A 22 -8.70 -24.84 -15.85
CA TRP A 22 -7.31 -25.20 -15.64
C TRP A 22 -6.59 -23.96 -15.12
N ALA A 23 -6.19 -23.95 -13.84
CA ALA A 23 -5.18 -23.02 -13.36
C ALA A 23 -3.84 -23.77 -13.33
N LYS A 24 -2.83 -23.30 -14.05
CA LYS A 24 -1.50 -23.87 -13.92
C LYS A 24 -0.98 -23.53 -12.52
N PHE A 25 -0.35 -24.50 -11.86
CA PHE A 25 0.50 -24.23 -10.69
C PHE A 25 1.72 -23.47 -11.20
N GLY A 26 1.57 -22.15 -11.36
CA GLY A 26 2.50 -21.29 -12.11
C GLY A 26 1.90 -19.96 -12.60
N ASP A 27 0.57 -19.80 -12.62
CA ASP A 27 -0.09 -18.55 -13.08
C ASP A 27 -0.15 -17.42 -12.03
N ILE A 28 0.58 -17.56 -10.92
CA ILE A 28 0.99 -16.43 -10.09
C ILE A 28 2.49 -16.30 -10.32
N THR A 29 2.88 -15.57 -11.37
CA THR A 29 4.21 -14.98 -11.42
C THR A 29 4.29 -14.00 -10.25
N ALA A 30 4.70 -14.50 -9.10
CA ALA A 30 5.21 -13.69 -8.01
C ALA A 30 6.44 -12.96 -8.54
N MET A 31 6.24 -11.80 -9.14
CA MET A 31 7.32 -10.83 -9.27
C MET A 31 7.56 -10.32 -7.86
N SER A 32 8.63 -10.81 -7.22
CA SER A 32 9.04 -10.34 -5.90
C SER A 32 9.57 -8.91 -6.04
N THR A 33 8.67 -7.95 -6.21
CA THR A 33 9.02 -6.54 -6.15
C THR A 33 9.56 -6.30 -4.75
N ILE A 34 10.79 -5.79 -4.65
CA ILE A 34 11.40 -5.39 -3.39
C ILE A 34 10.95 -3.97 -3.09
N GLY A 35 10.38 -3.76 -1.91
CA GLY A 35 10.03 -2.43 -1.40
C GLY A 35 11.17 -1.90 -0.54
N ARG A 36 11.31 -0.57 -0.49
CA ARG A 36 12.20 0.14 0.43
C ARG A 36 11.35 0.90 1.44
N ILE A 37 11.46 0.53 2.71
CA ILE A 37 10.70 1.17 3.78
C ILE A 37 11.65 1.87 4.76
N HIS A 38 11.22 3.01 5.29
CA HIS A 38 11.88 3.67 6.40
C HIS A 38 11.58 2.92 7.71
N SER A 39 10.30 2.71 7.99
CA SER A 39 9.78 2.07 9.20
C SER A 39 8.33 1.63 9.01
N PHE A 40 7.77 0.99 10.02
CA PHE A 40 6.32 0.78 10.13
C PHE A 40 5.87 1.06 11.57
N GLU A 41 4.60 1.42 11.73
CA GLU A 41 3.93 1.62 13.02
C GLU A 41 2.68 0.75 13.07
N SER A 42 2.52 -0.01 14.16
CA SER A 42 1.49 -1.05 14.22
C SER A 42 0.12 -0.59 14.70
N CYS A 43 0.03 0.57 15.37
CA CYS A 43 -1.18 1.06 16.03
C CYS A 43 -1.43 2.56 15.79
N GLY A 44 -1.22 3.04 14.57
CA GLY A 44 -1.51 4.44 14.25
C GLY A 44 -3.01 4.74 14.30
N THR A 45 -3.35 5.93 14.81
CA THR A 45 -4.75 6.33 15.07
C THR A 45 -5.15 7.62 14.34
N VAL A 46 -4.22 8.23 13.60
CA VAL A 46 -4.43 9.52 12.90
C VAL A 46 -4.21 9.42 11.39
N ASP A 47 -3.89 8.22 10.88
CA ASP A 47 -3.47 7.96 9.49
C ASP A 47 -4.56 7.25 8.68
N GLY A 48 -5.82 7.60 8.99
CA GLY A 48 -7.04 7.07 8.39
C GLY A 48 -8.02 6.51 9.43
N PRO A 49 -9.17 5.96 8.99
CA PRO A 49 -10.17 5.40 9.89
C PRO A 49 -9.65 4.19 10.67
N GLY A 50 -9.99 4.12 11.96
CA GLY A 50 -9.65 3.01 12.85
C GLY A 50 -8.16 2.95 13.24
N ILE A 51 -7.75 1.84 13.86
CA ILE A 51 -6.35 1.55 14.17
C ILE A 51 -5.70 0.96 12.94
N ARG A 52 -4.55 1.52 12.53
CA ARG A 52 -3.91 1.15 11.28
C ARG A 52 -2.47 0.70 11.46
N PHE A 53 -2.09 -0.32 10.69
CA PHE A 53 -0.70 -0.66 10.47
C PHE A 53 -0.16 0.21 9.34
N ILE A 54 0.71 1.14 9.66
CA ILE A 54 1.24 2.13 8.72
C ILE A 54 2.62 1.68 8.30
N THR A 55 2.87 1.63 7.00
CA THR A 55 4.22 1.44 6.46
C THR A 55 4.69 2.75 5.86
N PHE A 56 5.79 3.27 6.40
CA PHE A 56 6.41 4.49 5.92
C PHE A 56 7.44 4.11 4.84
N PHE A 57 7.08 4.32 3.57
CA PHE A 57 7.96 4.04 2.44
C PHE A 57 9.09 5.06 2.36
N GLN A 58 10.26 4.56 1.98
CA GLN A 58 11.45 5.38 1.77
C GLN A 58 11.41 6.05 0.39
N GLY A 59 11.83 7.31 0.35
CA GLY A 59 11.94 8.14 -0.85
C GLY A 59 10.79 9.15 -0.94
N CYS A 60 11.13 10.42 -1.19
CA CYS A 60 10.17 11.47 -1.55
C CYS A 60 10.82 12.44 -2.53
N LEU A 61 10.09 12.90 -3.55
CA LEU A 61 10.60 13.88 -4.52
C LEU A 61 10.25 15.33 -4.15
N MET A 62 9.33 15.54 -3.20
CA MET A 62 9.01 16.86 -2.64
C MET A 62 10.01 17.26 -1.55
N ARG A 63 10.12 18.56 -1.27
CA ARG A 63 11.00 19.15 -0.23
C ARG A 63 10.21 20.13 0.64
N CYS A 64 9.07 19.69 1.16
CA CYS A 64 8.19 20.50 2.00
C CYS A 64 8.97 21.15 3.16
N LEU A 65 8.82 22.47 3.32
CA LEU A 65 9.50 23.20 4.40
C LEU A 65 9.05 22.74 5.81
N TYR A 66 7.86 22.15 5.92
CA TYR A 66 7.32 21.59 7.17
C TYR A 66 7.42 20.05 7.23
N CYS A 67 8.21 19.41 6.36
CA CYS A 67 8.28 17.94 6.34
C CYS A 67 8.68 17.38 7.71
N HIS A 68 7.81 16.53 8.27
CA HIS A 68 8.04 15.87 9.56
C HIS A 68 9.06 14.73 9.45
N ASN A 69 9.12 14.05 8.30
CA ASN A 69 9.94 12.86 8.08
C ASN A 69 11.01 13.12 7.00
N ARG A 70 11.93 14.06 7.25
CA ARG A 70 12.97 14.46 6.26
C ARG A 70 13.96 13.33 5.95
N ASP A 71 14.15 12.42 6.88
CA ASP A 71 14.88 11.16 6.75
C ASP A 71 14.30 10.22 5.67
N THR A 72 13.01 10.36 5.34
CA THR A 72 12.39 9.61 4.23
C THR A 72 12.76 10.14 2.84
N TRP A 73 13.47 11.27 2.70
CA TRP A 73 13.68 11.89 1.39
C TRP A 73 14.58 11.10 0.44
N ASP A 74 15.63 10.48 0.96
CA ASP A 74 16.59 9.73 0.15
C ASP A 74 15.93 8.47 -0.42
N THR A 75 15.92 8.32 -1.75
CA THR A 75 15.35 7.16 -2.45
C THR A 75 16.21 5.90 -2.36
N HIS A 76 17.45 6.02 -1.89
CA HIS A 76 18.40 4.91 -1.77
C HIS A 76 18.57 4.39 -0.34
N GLY A 77 18.02 5.10 0.65
CA GLY A 77 18.04 4.69 2.05
C GLY A 77 17.04 3.57 2.37
N GLY A 78 16.71 3.43 3.65
CA GLY A 78 15.69 2.50 4.13
C GLY A 78 16.09 1.02 4.08
N LYS A 79 15.22 0.17 4.61
CA LYS A 79 15.33 -1.29 4.62
C LYS A 79 14.59 -1.87 3.42
N GLU A 80 15.24 -2.80 2.72
CA GLU A 80 14.58 -3.64 1.71
C GLU A 80 13.68 -4.69 2.37
N ILE A 81 12.48 -4.87 1.83
CA ILE A 81 11.48 -5.79 2.34
C ILE A 81 10.65 -6.38 1.21
N THR A 82 10.24 -7.65 1.34
CA THR A 82 9.27 -8.26 0.42
C THR A 82 7.83 -8.11 0.93
N VAL A 83 6.85 -8.30 0.05
CA VAL A 83 5.43 -8.32 0.45
C VAL A 83 5.16 -9.42 1.48
N GLU A 84 5.78 -10.60 1.32
CA GLU A 84 5.62 -11.72 2.24
C GLU A 84 6.16 -11.37 3.63
N GLU A 85 7.31 -10.70 3.72
CA GLU A 85 7.88 -10.24 4.98
C GLU A 85 7.00 -9.19 5.65
N LEU A 86 6.52 -8.20 4.89
CA LEU A 86 5.64 -7.16 5.43
C LEU A 86 4.30 -7.74 5.90
N MET A 87 3.72 -8.68 5.15
CA MET A 87 2.47 -9.32 5.52
C MET A 87 2.60 -10.17 6.79
N LYS A 88 3.76 -10.79 7.06
CA LYS A 88 4.01 -11.50 8.33
C LYS A 88 3.86 -10.57 9.53
N GLU A 89 4.30 -9.32 9.42
CA GLU A 89 4.12 -8.31 10.48
C GLU A 89 2.66 -7.87 10.57
N VAL A 90 2.05 -7.49 9.44
CA VAL A 90 0.67 -6.96 9.37
C VAL A 90 -0.36 -7.90 10.00
N VAL A 91 -0.28 -9.21 9.71
CA VAL A 91 -1.31 -10.17 10.16
C VAL A 91 -1.33 -10.34 11.68
N THR A 92 -0.22 -10.07 12.38
CA THR A 92 -0.16 -10.13 13.85
C THR A 92 -1.06 -9.07 14.50
N TYR A 93 -1.34 -7.97 13.81
CA TYR A 93 -2.16 -6.86 14.30
C TYR A 93 -3.62 -6.89 13.83
N ARG A 94 -4.03 -7.97 13.14
CA ARG A 94 -5.38 -8.10 12.53
C ARG A 94 -6.52 -7.90 13.52
N HIS A 95 -6.37 -8.35 14.76
CA HIS A 95 -7.40 -8.18 15.78
C HIS A 95 -7.67 -6.71 16.10
N PHE A 96 -6.64 -5.87 16.16
CA PHE A 96 -6.79 -4.43 16.41
C PHE A 96 -7.45 -3.71 15.24
N MET A 97 -7.06 -4.06 14.00
CA MET A 97 -7.66 -3.53 12.78
C MET A 97 -9.16 -3.89 12.71
N ASN A 98 -9.51 -5.16 12.92
CA ASN A 98 -10.90 -5.60 12.87
C ASN A 98 -11.78 -4.96 13.96
N ALA A 99 -11.25 -4.80 15.18
CA ALA A 99 -12.00 -4.24 16.29
C ALA A 99 -12.36 -2.76 16.09
N SER A 100 -11.51 -2.02 15.39
CA SER A 100 -11.64 -0.58 15.17
C SER A 100 -12.20 -0.20 13.79
N GLY A 101 -12.40 -1.18 12.90
CA GLY A 101 -12.72 -0.91 11.49
C GLY A 101 -11.53 -0.32 10.71
N GLY A 102 -10.30 -0.56 11.19
CA GLY A 102 -9.06 -0.05 10.61
C GLY A 102 -8.52 -0.91 9.47
N GLY A 103 -7.19 -0.91 9.30
CA GLY A 103 -6.53 -1.61 8.20
C GLY A 103 -5.07 -1.22 8.02
N VAL A 104 -4.56 -1.26 6.78
CA VAL A 104 -3.18 -0.82 6.49
C VAL A 104 -3.14 0.54 5.82
N THR A 105 -2.09 1.32 6.08
CA THR A 105 -1.81 2.59 5.36
C THR A 105 -0.42 2.54 4.73
N ALA A 106 -0.33 2.84 3.44
CA ALA A 106 0.93 3.13 2.76
C ALA A 106 1.20 4.64 2.84
N SER A 107 2.25 5.06 3.56
CA SER A 107 2.63 6.47 3.76
C SER A 107 4.16 6.61 3.67
N GLY A 108 4.79 7.52 4.41
CA GLY A 108 6.24 7.69 4.50
C GLY A 108 6.72 8.97 3.83
N GLY A 109 7.60 8.81 2.85
CA GLY A 109 7.99 9.89 1.95
C GLY A 109 6.94 10.08 0.87
N GLU A 110 6.95 9.21 -0.13
CA GLU A 110 5.90 9.13 -1.14
C GLU A 110 5.73 7.68 -1.63
N ALA A 111 4.69 7.01 -1.13
CA ALA A 111 4.43 5.60 -1.40
C ALA A 111 4.20 5.33 -2.91
N ILE A 112 3.66 6.29 -3.67
CA ILE A 112 3.40 6.11 -5.10
C ILE A 112 4.69 6.00 -5.93
N LEU A 113 5.86 6.39 -5.39
CA LEU A 113 7.15 6.14 -6.05
C LEU A 113 7.47 4.64 -6.15
N GLN A 114 6.84 3.81 -5.31
CA GLN A 114 6.99 2.37 -5.29
C GLN A 114 5.65 1.67 -5.61
N ALA A 115 4.87 2.25 -6.54
CA ALA A 115 3.50 1.83 -6.85
C ALA A 115 3.33 0.33 -7.11
N GLU A 116 4.29 -0.32 -7.79
CA GLU A 116 4.25 -1.77 -8.05
C GLU A 116 4.24 -2.57 -6.74
N PHE A 117 5.14 -2.23 -5.81
CA PHE A 117 5.22 -2.87 -4.50
C PHE A 117 3.95 -2.61 -3.68
N VAL A 118 3.49 -1.34 -3.63
CA VAL A 118 2.31 -0.96 -2.86
C VAL A 118 1.07 -1.67 -3.40
N ARG A 119 0.92 -1.77 -4.72
CA ARG A 119 -0.16 -2.52 -5.37
C ARG A 119 -0.13 -3.98 -4.94
N ASP A 120 1.04 -4.62 -4.99
CA ASP A 120 1.16 -6.05 -4.65
C ASP A 120 0.92 -6.30 -3.16
N TRP A 121 1.38 -5.39 -2.30
CA TRP A 121 1.06 -5.40 -0.87
C TRP A 121 -0.44 -5.24 -0.62
N PHE A 122 -1.08 -4.27 -1.26
CA PHE A 122 -2.53 -4.08 -1.15
C PHE A 122 -3.32 -5.27 -1.68
N ARG A 123 -2.90 -5.89 -2.79
CA ARG A 123 -3.49 -7.16 -3.27
C ARG A 123 -3.40 -8.26 -2.21
N ALA A 124 -2.26 -8.39 -1.52
CA ALA A 124 -2.11 -9.34 -0.41
C ALA A 124 -3.03 -9.00 0.77
N CYS A 125 -3.12 -7.72 1.16
CA CYS A 125 -4.07 -7.27 2.19
C CYS A 125 -5.53 -7.55 1.82
N LYS A 126 -5.93 -7.36 0.55
CA LYS A 126 -7.29 -7.67 0.08
C LYS A 126 -7.63 -9.15 0.17
N LYS A 127 -6.68 -10.04 -0.12
CA LYS A 127 -6.87 -11.49 0.03
C LYS A 127 -7.17 -11.86 1.49
N GLU A 128 -6.61 -11.10 2.43
CA GLU A 128 -6.88 -11.20 3.86
C GLU A 128 -8.07 -10.34 4.33
N GLY A 129 -8.84 -9.72 3.42
CA GLY A 129 -9.98 -8.88 3.78
C GLY A 129 -9.61 -7.63 4.61
N ILE A 130 -8.38 -7.14 4.50
CA ILE A 130 -7.89 -5.95 5.22
C ILE A 130 -8.14 -4.70 4.38
N HIS A 131 -8.65 -3.63 5.02
CA HIS A 131 -8.89 -2.34 4.37
C HIS A 131 -7.57 -1.64 4.01
N THR A 132 -7.47 -1.11 2.80
CA THR A 132 -6.24 -0.47 2.30
C THR A 132 -6.42 1.04 2.14
N CYS A 133 -5.50 1.81 2.73
CA CYS A 133 -5.45 3.26 2.62
C CYS A 133 -4.13 3.69 1.97
N LEU A 134 -4.20 4.49 0.92
CA LEU A 134 -3.04 5.14 0.31
C LEU A 134 -2.95 6.58 0.80
N ASP A 135 -1.88 6.91 1.51
CA ASP A 135 -1.54 8.25 1.94
C ASP A 135 -0.44 8.81 1.03
N THR A 136 -0.75 9.85 0.27
CA THR A 136 0.08 10.30 -0.85
C THR A 136 -0.04 11.80 -1.12
N ASN A 137 1.05 12.40 -1.60
CA ASN A 137 1.05 13.75 -2.16
C ASN A 137 0.63 13.79 -3.64
N GLY A 138 0.32 12.64 -4.25
CA GLY A 138 -0.18 12.55 -5.62
C GLY A 138 0.82 13.01 -6.69
N PHE A 139 2.10 13.13 -6.38
CA PHE A 139 3.12 13.60 -7.32
C PHE A 139 3.56 12.51 -8.31
N VAL A 140 2.63 12.12 -9.19
CA VAL A 140 2.86 11.10 -10.21
C VAL A 140 3.62 11.70 -11.40
N ARG A 141 4.83 11.18 -11.65
CA ARG A 141 5.68 11.65 -12.77
C ARG A 141 5.19 11.14 -14.13
N ARG A 142 4.67 9.91 -14.18
CA ARG A 142 4.11 9.27 -15.38
C ARG A 142 2.89 8.46 -14.96
N TYR A 143 1.81 8.61 -15.72
CA TYR A 143 0.63 7.77 -15.55
C TYR A 143 0.84 6.50 -16.34
N ASP A 144 1.34 5.49 -15.64
CA ASP A 144 1.52 4.13 -16.13
C ASP A 144 0.36 3.25 -15.62
N PRO A 145 0.02 2.13 -16.30
CA PRO A 145 -1.11 1.26 -15.91
C PRO A 145 -1.08 0.78 -14.45
N VAL A 146 0.11 0.73 -13.84
CA VAL A 146 0.28 0.38 -12.42
C VAL A 146 -0.47 1.32 -11.48
N ILE A 147 -0.65 2.60 -11.84
CA ILE A 147 -1.38 3.55 -11.02
C ILE A 147 -2.86 3.18 -10.97
N ASP A 148 -3.45 2.84 -12.12
CA ASP A 148 -4.83 2.36 -12.15
C ASP A 148 -4.98 1.07 -11.35
N GLU A 149 -4.07 0.10 -11.54
CA GLU A 149 -4.08 -1.15 -10.79
C GLU A 149 -3.95 -0.94 -9.27
N LEU A 150 -3.12 0.01 -8.84
CA LEU A 150 -2.98 0.40 -7.44
C LEU A 150 -4.29 0.99 -6.90
N LEU A 151 -4.91 1.91 -7.64
CA LEU A 151 -6.17 2.54 -7.24
C LEU A 151 -7.33 1.53 -7.17
N GLU A 152 -7.35 0.51 -8.03
CA GLU A 152 -8.36 -0.55 -7.97
C GLU A 152 -8.31 -1.39 -6.70
N VAL A 153 -7.12 -1.54 -6.11
CA VAL A 153 -6.90 -2.27 -4.86
C VAL A 153 -6.75 -1.36 -3.65
N THR A 154 -7.09 -0.08 -3.80
CA THR A 154 -7.11 0.92 -2.72
C THR A 154 -8.56 1.22 -2.32
N ASP A 155 -8.91 1.09 -1.03
CA ASP A 155 -10.27 1.45 -0.57
C ASP A 155 -10.41 2.96 -0.33
N LEU A 156 -9.35 3.58 0.18
CA LEU A 156 -9.30 5.00 0.55
C LEU A 156 -7.99 5.62 0.07
N VAL A 157 -8.08 6.82 -0.52
CA VAL A 157 -6.92 7.67 -0.78
C VAL A 157 -7.02 8.89 0.13
N MET A 158 -5.98 9.12 0.93
CA MET A 158 -5.74 10.39 1.61
C MET A 158 -4.78 11.19 0.74
N LEU A 159 -5.31 12.22 0.08
CA LEU A 159 -4.55 13.05 -0.84
C LEU A 159 -4.18 14.39 -0.18
N ASP A 160 -2.89 14.66 -0.12
CA ASP A 160 -2.33 15.92 0.36
C ASP A 160 -2.45 17.04 -0.70
N LEU A 161 -3.38 17.98 -0.50
CA LEU A 161 -3.43 19.24 -1.25
C LEU A 161 -2.71 20.34 -0.46
N LYS A 162 -1.39 20.41 -0.64
CA LYS A 162 -0.50 21.23 0.21
C LYS A 162 -0.69 22.73 0.02
N GLN A 163 -1.02 23.16 -1.19
CA GLN A 163 -1.37 24.54 -1.53
C GLN A 163 -1.98 24.64 -2.93
N MET A 164 -3.05 25.44 -3.10
CA MET A 164 -3.76 25.62 -4.38
C MET A 164 -3.10 26.66 -5.29
N ASN A 165 -2.52 27.72 -4.72
CA ASN A 165 -1.73 28.67 -5.50
C ASN A 165 -0.37 28.04 -5.83
N ASP A 166 -0.08 27.86 -7.12
CA ASP A 166 1.11 27.14 -7.57
C ASP A 166 2.42 27.87 -7.22
N GLU A 167 2.46 29.20 -7.26
CA GLU A 167 3.66 29.97 -6.88
C GLU A 167 4.00 29.77 -5.39
N ILE A 168 2.99 29.78 -4.53
CA ILE A 168 3.18 29.48 -3.10
C ILE A 168 3.57 28.01 -2.91
N HIS A 169 2.96 27.09 -3.66
CA HIS A 169 3.30 25.67 -3.60
C HIS A 169 4.76 25.41 -3.99
N GLN A 170 5.25 26.03 -5.07
CA GLN A 170 6.64 25.93 -5.49
C GLN A 170 7.60 26.39 -4.38
N ASN A 171 7.30 27.50 -3.71
CA ASN A 171 8.11 27.99 -2.59
C ASN A 171 8.04 27.08 -1.34
N LEU A 172 6.85 26.52 -1.05
CA LEU A 172 6.60 25.70 0.14
C LEU A 172 7.10 24.25 0.01
N VAL A 173 7.02 23.69 -1.20
CA VAL A 173 7.17 22.25 -1.48
C VAL A 173 8.37 21.96 -2.41
N GLY A 174 8.81 22.95 -3.19
CA GLY A 174 9.93 22.84 -4.13
C GLY A 174 9.56 22.37 -5.54
N VAL A 175 8.27 22.15 -5.82
CA VAL A 175 7.74 21.75 -7.14
C VAL A 175 6.37 22.38 -7.39
N SER A 176 5.90 22.38 -8.64
CA SER A 176 4.52 22.79 -8.98
C SER A 176 3.48 21.77 -8.48
N ASN A 177 2.28 22.24 -8.13
CA ASN A 177 1.14 21.42 -7.69
C ASN A 177 0.38 20.75 -8.85
N HIS A 178 0.69 21.09 -10.10
CA HIS A 178 -0.11 20.63 -11.25
C HIS A 178 -0.24 19.10 -11.31
N ARG A 179 0.84 18.35 -11.05
CA ARG A 179 0.80 16.87 -11.05
C ARG A 179 -0.14 16.31 -9.99
N THR A 180 -0.08 16.87 -8.79
CA THR A 180 -0.98 16.51 -7.69
C THR A 180 -2.44 16.84 -8.04
N LEU A 181 -2.70 17.98 -8.69
CA LEU A 181 -4.04 18.35 -9.13
C LEU A 181 -4.54 17.47 -10.29
N GLU A 182 -3.68 17.02 -11.20
CA GLU A 182 -4.04 16.00 -12.19
C GLU A 182 -4.39 14.68 -11.51
N PHE A 183 -3.61 14.28 -10.49
CA PHE A 183 -3.88 13.05 -9.73
C PHE A 183 -5.21 13.12 -8.99
N ALA A 184 -5.56 14.28 -8.43
CA ALA A 184 -6.84 14.52 -7.76
C ALA A 184 -8.06 14.31 -8.67
N ARG A 185 -7.88 14.34 -10.00
CA ARG A 185 -8.96 14.10 -10.97
C ARG A 185 -9.16 12.63 -11.29
N LEU A 186 -8.25 11.75 -10.85
CA LEU A 186 -8.41 10.32 -11.09
C LEU A 186 -9.58 9.75 -10.27
N PRO A 187 -10.40 8.87 -10.87
CA PRO A 187 -11.49 8.24 -10.17
C PRO A 187 -10.96 7.21 -9.18
N VAL A 188 -11.23 7.40 -7.88
CA VAL A 188 -11.03 6.37 -6.87
C VAL A 188 -12.38 5.67 -6.66
N LYS A 189 -12.43 4.34 -6.79
CA LYS A 189 -13.62 3.54 -6.47
C LYS A 189 -13.84 3.56 -4.95
N GLN A 190 -14.40 4.65 -4.42
CA GLN A 190 -14.77 4.73 -3.01
C GLN A 190 -15.85 3.69 -2.73
N LYS A 191 -15.46 2.57 -2.11
CA LYS A 191 -16.40 1.66 -1.48
C LYS A 191 -16.79 2.32 -0.17
N HIS A 192 -17.95 2.96 -0.13
CA HIS A 192 -18.52 3.48 1.11
C HIS A 192 -18.53 2.34 2.17
N GLN A 193 -17.57 2.35 3.09
CA GLN A 193 -17.79 1.73 4.38
C GLN A 193 -18.87 2.59 5.03
N ARG A 194 -20.08 2.03 5.16
CA ARG A 194 -21.06 2.59 6.09
C ARG A 194 -20.39 2.59 7.46
N LEU A 195 -19.90 3.76 7.90
CA LEU A 195 -19.66 4.00 9.31
C LEU A 195 -21.03 3.85 9.97
N ASP A 196 -21.25 2.72 10.61
CA ASP A 196 -22.49 2.43 11.32
C ASP A 196 -22.62 3.45 12.48
N PRO A 197 -23.57 4.39 12.45
CA PRO A 197 -23.60 5.50 13.42
C PRO A 197 -23.99 5.06 14.85
N LEU A 198 -24.12 3.76 15.13
CA LEU A 198 -24.87 3.22 16.28
C LEU A 198 -24.07 2.30 17.20
N ARG A 199 -22.78 2.59 17.42
CA ARG A 199 -22.04 2.04 18.58
C ARG A 199 -21.55 3.11 19.57
N CYS A 200 -22.24 4.26 19.63
CA CYS A 200 -22.20 5.07 20.84
C CYS A 200 -23.19 4.46 21.84
N GLY A 201 -22.66 3.85 22.91
CA GLY A 201 -23.45 3.17 23.93
C GLY A 201 -24.46 4.12 24.59
N SER A 202 -25.74 3.77 24.49
CA SER A 202 -26.74 4.15 25.48
C SER A 202 -27.16 2.88 26.21
N GLY A 203 -26.38 2.53 27.24
CA GLY A 203 -26.86 1.71 28.34
C GLY A 203 -27.96 2.47 29.05
N LEU A 204 -29.18 2.44 28.52
CA LEU A 204 -30.37 2.86 29.25
C LEU A 204 -30.78 1.66 30.12
N VAL A 205 -30.29 1.65 31.35
CA VAL A 205 -30.81 0.80 32.42
C VAL A 205 -32.28 1.16 32.60
N ARG A 206 -33.18 0.28 32.16
CA ARG A 206 -34.59 0.34 32.54
C ARG A 206 -34.69 0.02 34.03
N ARG A 207 -35.02 1.03 34.85
CA ARG A 207 -35.85 0.92 36.05
C ARG A 207 -36.78 2.12 36.09
#